data_AF-A0A6D0F486-F1
#
_entry.id   AF-A0A6D0F486-F1
#
_cell.length_a   1.000
_cell.length_b   1.000
_cell.length_c   1.000
_cell.angle_alpha   90.00
_cell.angle_beta   90.00
_cell.angle_gamma   90.00
#
_symmetry.space_group_name_H-M   'P 1'
#
loop_
_entity.id
_entity.type
_entity.pdbx_description
1 polymer ?
#
loop_
_entity_poly.entity_id
_entity_poly.type
_entity_poly.pdbx_seq_one_letter_code
_entity_poly.pdbx_strand_id
1 'polypeptide(L)'
;MKFSELWLREWVNPAIDSDALANQITMAGLEVDGVEPVAGSFHGVVVGEVVECAQHPNADKLRVTKVNVGGDRLLDIVCGAPNCRQGLRVAVATIGAVLPGDFKIKAAKLRGEPSEGMLCSFSELGISDDHSGIIELPADAPIGTDIREYLKLDDNTIEISVTPNRADCLGIIGVARDVAVLNQLPLVEPEIVPVGATIDDTLPITVEAPEACPRYLGRVVKGINVKAPTP
;
A
#
# COMPACT_ATOMS: atom_id res chain seq x y z
N MET A 1 -3.97 -3.75 -18.54
CA MET A 1 -2.76 -3.50 -17.72
C MET A 1 -3.14 -2.48 -16.66
N LYS A 2 -2.79 -2.69 -15.38
CA LYS A 2 -3.13 -1.74 -14.29
C LYS A 2 -1.88 -1.20 -13.63
N PHE A 3 -1.91 0.06 -13.21
CA PHE A 3 -0.82 0.69 -12.47
C PHE A 3 -1.32 1.82 -11.56
N SER A 4 -0.55 2.12 -10.52
CA SER A 4 -0.74 3.29 -9.67
C SER A 4 -0.33 4.57 -10.42
N GLU A 5 -1.17 5.60 -10.37
CA GLU A 5 -0.87 6.90 -10.95
C GLU A 5 0.32 7.56 -10.23
N LEU A 6 0.36 7.51 -8.90
CA LEU A 6 1.50 8.04 -8.13
C LEU A 6 2.80 7.31 -8.46
N TRP A 7 2.79 5.99 -8.65
CA TRP A 7 3.99 5.26 -9.07
C TRP A 7 4.46 5.69 -10.45
N LEU A 8 3.56 5.92 -11.40
CA LEU A 8 3.91 6.49 -12.70
C LEU A 8 4.54 7.89 -12.56
N ARG A 9 4.00 8.70 -11.65
CA ARG A 9 4.46 10.08 -11.38
C ARG A 9 5.84 10.16 -10.74
N GLU A 10 6.35 9.09 -10.13
CA GLU A 10 7.75 9.02 -9.70
C GLU A 10 8.73 9.06 -10.88
N TRP A 11 8.30 8.57 -12.05
CA TRP A 11 9.10 8.55 -13.28
C TRP A 11 8.89 9.79 -14.13
N VAL A 12 7.66 10.27 -14.22
CA VAL A 12 7.29 11.47 -14.97
C VAL A 12 6.08 12.14 -14.36
N ASN A 13 6.22 13.40 -13.92
CA ASN A 13 5.15 14.13 -13.25
C ASN A 13 4.72 15.37 -14.05
N PRO A 14 3.91 15.22 -15.10
CA PRO A 14 3.38 16.36 -15.82
C PRO A 14 2.45 17.19 -14.92
N ALA A 15 2.49 18.51 -15.07
CA ALA A 15 1.68 19.45 -14.29
C ALA A 15 0.21 19.50 -14.76
N ILE A 16 -0.43 18.33 -14.75
CA ILE A 16 -1.82 18.08 -15.15
C ILE A 16 -2.49 17.17 -14.10
N ASP A 17 -3.81 17.27 -13.99
CA ASP A 17 -4.61 16.42 -13.11
C ASP A 17 -4.74 14.98 -13.65
N SER A 18 -5.37 14.11 -12.85
CA SER A 18 -5.57 12.69 -13.16
C SER A 18 -6.41 12.47 -14.41
N ASP A 19 -7.47 13.27 -14.60
CA ASP A 19 -8.37 13.16 -15.77
C ASP A 19 -7.62 13.52 -17.07
N ALA A 20 -6.87 14.61 -17.06
CA ALA A 20 -6.05 15.02 -18.20
C ALA A 20 -4.93 14.00 -18.50
N LEU A 21 -4.31 13.42 -17.46
CA LEU A 21 -3.30 12.37 -17.63
C LEU A 21 -3.91 11.11 -18.25
N ALA A 22 -5.04 10.62 -17.73
CA ALA A 22 -5.74 9.46 -18.28
C ALA A 22 -6.17 9.69 -19.73
N ASN A 23 -6.72 10.87 -20.04
CA ASN A 23 -7.08 11.24 -21.40
C ASN A 23 -5.84 11.31 -22.32
N GLN A 24 -4.72 11.85 -21.84
CA GLN A 24 -3.47 11.89 -22.61
C GLN A 24 -2.94 10.50 -22.95
N ILE A 25 -3.01 9.55 -22.01
CA ILE A 25 -2.62 8.15 -22.21
C ILE A 25 -3.51 7.50 -23.27
N THR A 26 -4.83 7.72 -23.21
CA THR A 26 -5.78 7.27 -24.24
C THR A 26 -5.43 7.84 -25.62
N MET A 27 -5.14 9.15 -25.71
CA MET A 27 -4.75 9.80 -26.96
C MET A 27 -3.41 9.31 -27.53
N ALA A 28 -2.57 8.67 -26.72
CA ALA A 28 -1.34 7.99 -27.13
C ALA A 28 -1.58 6.62 -27.80
N GLY A 29 -2.84 6.17 -27.84
CA GLY A 29 -3.23 4.84 -28.32
C GLY A 29 -3.23 3.76 -27.24
N LEU A 30 -3.18 4.13 -25.96
CA LEU A 30 -3.33 3.25 -24.80
C LEU A 30 -4.67 3.55 -24.13
N GLU A 31 -5.77 3.01 -24.68
CA GLU A 31 -7.13 3.29 -24.22
C GLU A 31 -7.28 3.01 -22.71
N VAL A 32 -7.69 4.01 -21.93
CA VAL A 32 -8.00 3.87 -20.51
C VAL A 32 -9.40 3.28 -20.35
N ASP A 33 -9.48 2.07 -19.82
CA ASP A 33 -10.74 1.36 -19.56
C ASP A 33 -11.42 1.84 -18.27
N GLY A 34 -10.63 2.30 -17.30
CA GLY A 34 -11.12 2.77 -16.02
C GLY A 34 -10.05 3.42 -15.15
N VAL A 35 -10.52 4.29 -14.25
CA VAL A 35 -9.71 4.95 -13.22
C VAL A 35 -10.44 4.76 -11.91
N GLU A 36 -9.87 3.95 -11.02
CA GLU A 36 -10.50 3.58 -9.75
C GLU A 36 -9.63 4.06 -8.58
N PRO A 37 -10.20 4.61 -7.50
CA PRO A 37 -9.41 5.00 -6.33
C PRO A 37 -8.78 3.78 -5.67
N VAL A 38 -7.57 3.92 -5.12
CA VAL A 38 -6.84 2.81 -4.45
C VAL A 38 -7.44 2.43 -3.09
N ALA A 39 -8.28 3.30 -2.51
CA ALA A 39 -8.90 3.10 -1.20
C ALA A 39 -10.32 3.68 -1.16
N GLY A 40 -11.14 3.24 -0.19
CA GLY A 40 -12.44 3.82 0.08
C GLY A 40 -12.36 5.26 0.56
N SER A 41 -13.46 6.01 0.52
CA SER A 41 -13.53 7.39 1.03
C SER A 41 -13.78 7.42 2.53
N PHE A 42 -12.90 8.08 3.29
CA PHE A 42 -12.96 8.22 4.74
C PHE A 42 -12.09 9.38 5.23
N HIS A 43 -12.29 9.82 6.48
CA HIS A 43 -11.46 10.83 7.13
C HIS A 43 -11.28 10.57 8.63
N GLY A 44 -10.25 11.17 9.25
CA GLY A 44 -10.01 11.10 10.69
C GLY A 44 -9.35 9.79 11.16
N VAL A 45 -8.67 9.10 10.25
CA VAL A 45 -7.92 7.88 10.54
C VAL A 45 -6.42 8.22 10.55
N VAL A 46 -5.77 8.00 11.68
CA VAL A 46 -4.37 8.37 11.90
C VAL A 46 -3.52 7.17 12.29
N VAL A 47 -2.21 7.28 12.10
CA VAL A 47 -1.25 6.31 12.62
C VAL A 47 -1.21 6.36 14.14
N GLY A 48 -1.32 5.20 14.78
CA GLY A 48 -1.19 5.06 16.23
C GLY A 48 -0.31 3.89 16.65
N GLU A 49 0.00 3.84 17.94
CA GLU A 49 0.78 2.77 18.56
C GLU A 49 0.03 2.15 19.73
N VAL A 50 -0.04 0.82 19.76
CA VAL A 50 -0.61 0.06 20.88
C VAL A 50 0.41 -0.02 22.02
N VAL A 51 0.33 0.90 22.98
CA VAL A 51 1.26 1.01 24.11
C VAL A 51 1.03 -0.09 25.14
N GLU A 52 -0.23 -0.40 25.42
CA GLU A 52 -0.64 -1.51 26.30
C GLU A 52 -1.73 -2.33 25.64
N CYS A 53 -1.71 -3.65 25.86
CA CYS A 53 -2.71 -4.58 25.35
C CYS A 53 -2.98 -5.65 26.41
N ALA A 54 -4.20 -5.67 26.94
CA ALA A 54 -4.62 -6.63 27.95
C ALA A 54 -5.90 -7.38 27.54
N GLN A 55 -6.12 -8.55 28.11
CA GLN A 55 -7.34 -9.31 27.91
C GLN A 55 -8.55 -8.54 28.44
N HIS A 56 -9.64 -8.52 27.68
CA HIS A 56 -10.86 -7.86 28.12
C HIS A 56 -11.50 -8.62 29.31
N PRO A 57 -11.88 -7.94 30.41
CA PRO A 57 -12.34 -8.60 31.64
C PRO A 57 -13.66 -9.36 31.49
N ASN A 58 -14.54 -8.87 30.61
CA ASN A 58 -15.88 -9.43 30.39
C ASN A 58 -16.06 -10.09 29.00
N ALA A 59 -14.98 -10.40 28.28
CA ALA A 59 -15.07 -10.96 26.93
C ALA A 59 -13.81 -11.76 26.52
N ASP A 60 -13.98 -13.03 26.17
CA ASP A 60 -12.86 -13.93 25.89
C ASP A 60 -12.10 -13.60 24.59
N LYS A 61 -12.78 -13.02 23.61
CA LYS A 61 -12.21 -12.73 22.28
C LYS A 61 -11.84 -11.26 22.06
N LEU A 62 -11.96 -10.41 23.09
CA LEU A 62 -11.64 -8.99 22.98
C LEU A 62 -10.41 -8.65 23.82
N ARG A 63 -9.74 -7.58 23.40
CA ARG A 63 -8.63 -6.96 24.10
C ARG A 63 -8.98 -5.52 24.42
N VAL A 64 -8.54 -5.04 25.57
CA VAL A 64 -8.55 -3.63 25.95
C VAL A 64 -7.15 -3.07 25.71
N THR A 65 -7.06 -1.96 25.01
CA THR A 65 -5.77 -1.40 24.60
C THR A 65 -5.66 0.08 24.97
N LYS A 66 -4.44 0.50 25.31
CA LYS A 66 -4.06 1.91 25.42
C LYS A 66 -3.29 2.28 24.16
N VAL A 67 -3.83 3.22 23.39
CA VAL A 67 -3.30 3.58 22.07
C VAL A 67 -2.82 5.02 22.07
N ASN A 68 -1.58 5.23 21.65
CA ASN A 68 -0.99 6.55 21.46
C ASN A 68 -1.20 7.00 20.01
N VAL A 69 -1.87 8.15 19.83
CA VAL A 69 -2.09 8.78 18.52
C VAL A 69 -1.45 10.17 18.44
N GLY A 70 -0.55 10.50 19.37
CA GLY A 70 0.16 11.79 19.40
C GLY A 70 -0.62 12.95 20.04
N GLY A 71 -1.76 12.67 20.66
CA GLY A 71 -2.54 13.64 21.43
C GLY A 71 -2.11 13.77 22.89
N ASP A 72 -2.87 14.54 23.68
CA ASP A 72 -2.57 14.86 25.09
C ASP A 72 -2.58 13.63 26.02
N ARG A 73 -3.30 12.56 25.63
CA ARG A 73 -3.46 11.35 26.43
C ARG A 73 -3.58 10.11 25.55
N LEU A 74 -3.31 8.95 26.16
CA LEU A 74 -3.61 7.64 25.58
C LEU A 74 -5.13 7.45 25.45
N LEU A 75 -5.54 6.82 24.35
CA LEU A 75 -6.93 6.44 24.09
C LEU A 75 -7.19 5.02 24.57
N ASP A 76 -8.35 4.80 25.17
CA ASP A 76 -8.85 3.46 25.47
C ASP A 76 -9.58 2.91 24.24
N ILE A 77 -9.10 1.81 23.65
CA ILE A 77 -9.73 1.21 22.47
C ILE A 77 -9.91 -0.30 22.70
N VAL A 78 -11.12 -0.79 22.45
CA VAL A 78 -11.42 -2.23 22.48
C VAL A 78 -11.22 -2.81 21.08
N CYS A 79 -10.44 -3.88 20.96
CA CYS A 79 -10.18 -4.55 19.68
C CYS A 79 -10.40 -6.06 19.79
N GLY A 80 -11.05 -6.65 18.79
CA GLY A 80 -11.28 -8.10 18.71
C GLY A 80 -10.38 -8.84 17.71
N ALA A 81 -9.48 -8.13 17.03
CA ALA A 81 -8.65 -8.73 15.99
C ALA A 81 -7.62 -9.69 16.60
N PRO A 82 -7.43 -10.89 16.02
CA PRO A 82 -6.59 -11.94 16.60
C PRO A 82 -5.11 -11.54 16.64
N ASN A 83 -4.65 -10.70 15.71
CA ASN A 83 -3.28 -10.21 15.62
C ASN A 83 -2.96 -9.00 16.52
N CYS A 84 -3.97 -8.39 17.16
CA CYS A 84 -3.79 -7.25 18.07
C CYS A 84 -2.90 -7.61 19.28
N ARG A 85 -1.81 -6.86 19.47
CA ARG A 85 -0.81 -7.08 20.52
C ARG A 85 -0.11 -5.76 20.85
N GLN A 86 0.54 -5.73 22.00
CA GLN A 86 1.36 -4.60 22.43
C GLN A 86 2.53 -4.34 21.45
N GLY A 87 2.85 -3.07 21.21
CA GLY A 87 3.97 -2.62 20.36
C GLY A 87 3.65 -2.53 18.88
N LEU A 88 2.40 -2.77 18.47
CA LEU A 88 1.99 -2.61 17.07
C LEU A 88 1.81 -1.15 16.68
N ARG A 89 2.27 -0.79 15.47
CA ARG A 89 1.81 0.40 14.75
C ARG A 89 0.58 0.05 13.93
N VAL A 90 -0.47 0.85 14.05
CA VAL A 90 -1.82 0.53 13.57
C VAL A 90 -2.50 1.76 12.97
N ALA A 91 -3.51 1.55 12.13
CA ALA A 91 -4.41 2.61 11.70
C ALA A 91 -5.55 2.77 12.72
N VAL A 92 -5.75 3.98 13.23
CA VAL A 92 -6.71 4.29 14.29
C VAL A 92 -7.75 5.28 13.77
N ALA A 93 -9.00 4.83 13.68
CA ALA A 93 -10.12 5.74 13.45
C ALA A 93 -10.53 6.40 14.78
N THR A 94 -10.29 7.72 14.86
CA THR A 94 -10.55 8.53 16.04
C THR A 94 -12.02 8.93 16.17
N ILE A 95 -12.45 9.41 17.35
CA ILE A 95 -13.80 9.95 17.53
C ILE A 95 -14.05 11.08 16.54
N GLY A 96 -15.17 11.00 15.81
CA GLY A 96 -15.52 11.96 14.76
C GLY A 96 -15.08 11.53 13.35
N ALA A 97 -14.27 10.47 13.22
CA ALA A 97 -13.98 9.85 11.94
C ALA A 97 -15.25 9.30 11.26
N VAL A 98 -15.24 9.28 9.93
CA VAL A 98 -16.28 8.64 9.12
C VAL A 98 -15.60 7.68 8.16
N LEU A 99 -15.90 6.40 8.30
CA LEU A 99 -15.38 5.31 7.47
C LEU A 99 -16.29 5.07 6.24
N PRO A 100 -15.84 4.30 5.24
CA PRO A 100 -16.65 3.97 4.07
C PRO A 100 -18.01 3.37 4.47
N GLY A 101 -19.07 3.76 3.75
CA GLY A 101 -20.44 3.35 4.09
C GLY A 101 -21.11 4.22 5.18
N ASP A 102 -20.69 5.47 5.34
CA ASP A 102 -21.23 6.45 6.31
C ASP A 102 -21.13 6.01 7.78
N PHE A 103 -20.12 5.19 8.11
CA PHE A 103 -19.93 4.66 9.45
C PHE A 103 -19.20 5.67 10.35
N LYS A 104 -19.94 6.36 11.21
CA LYS A 104 -19.41 7.40 12.11
C LYS A 104 -18.85 6.83 13.40
N ILE A 105 -17.58 7.12 13.70
CA ILE A 105 -16.93 6.72 14.94
C ILE A 105 -17.34 7.65 16.09
N LYS A 106 -17.83 7.04 17.17
CA LYS A 106 -18.25 7.71 18.40
C LYS A 106 -17.68 6.96 19.59
N ALA A 107 -17.44 7.68 20.69
CA ALA A 107 -17.14 7.04 21.97
C ALA A 107 -18.31 6.14 22.39
N ALA A 108 -18.01 4.89 22.68
CA ALA A 108 -19.00 3.90 23.09
C ALA A 108 -18.42 3.00 24.17
N LYS A 109 -19.28 2.16 24.77
CA LYS A 109 -18.83 1.06 25.62
C LYS A 109 -19.07 -0.26 24.91
N LEU A 110 -18.03 -1.08 24.76
CA LEU A 110 -18.15 -2.45 24.28
C LEU A 110 -18.04 -3.38 25.48
N ARG A 111 -19.10 -4.14 25.76
CA ARG A 111 -19.14 -5.14 26.86
C ARG A 111 -18.67 -4.59 28.22
N GLY A 112 -18.98 -3.33 28.51
CA GLY A 112 -18.69 -2.66 29.77
C GLY A 112 -17.47 -1.74 29.73
N GLU A 113 -16.51 -2.00 28.85
CA GLU A 113 -15.27 -1.23 28.74
C GLU A 113 -15.41 -0.07 27.75
N PRO A 114 -14.82 1.11 28.04
CA PRO A 114 -14.84 2.26 27.13
C PRO A 114 -14.00 1.99 25.87
N SER A 115 -14.50 2.47 24.72
CA SER A 115 -13.76 2.50 23.45
C SER A 115 -13.92 3.86 22.80
N GLU A 116 -12.80 4.55 22.62
CA GLU A 116 -12.66 5.93 22.13
C GLU A 116 -12.15 5.97 20.69
N GLY A 117 -12.48 4.95 19.91
CA GLY A 117 -12.03 4.76 18.56
C GLY A 117 -12.13 3.31 18.12
N MET A 118 -11.49 3.01 16.99
CA MET A 118 -11.42 1.69 16.39
C MET A 118 -10.04 1.49 15.75
N LEU A 119 -9.49 0.28 15.90
CA LEU A 119 -8.31 -0.15 15.13
C LEU A 119 -8.81 -0.76 13.82
N CYS A 120 -8.36 -0.24 12.69
CA CYS A 120 -8.90 -0.59 11.38
C CYS A 120 -8.16 -1.76 10.71
N SER A 121 -8.91 -2.56 9.96
CA SER A 121 -8.45 -3.52 8.96
C SER A 121 -8.37 -2.89 7.56
N PHE A 122 -7.75 -3.56 6.60
CA PHE A 122 -7.72 -3.09 5.20
C PHE A 122 -9.12 -3.06 4.57
N SER A 123 -9.96 -4.05 4.90
CA SER A 123 -11.35 -4.13 4.45
C SER A 123 -12.20 -2.95 4.94
N GLU A 124 -12.07 -2.58 6.22
CA GLU A 124 -12.81 -1.44 6.77
C GLU A 124 -12.40 -0.08 6.16
N LEU A 125 -11.17 0.03 5.66
CA LEU A 125 -10.70 1.23 4.94
C LEU A 125 -10.96 1.15 3.43
N GLY A 126 -11.51 0.05 2.93
CA GLY A 126 -11.77 -0.15 1.50
C GLY A 126 -10.50 -0.24 0.65
N ILE A 127 -9.40 -0.74 1.21
CA ILE A 127 -8.10 -0.89 0.52
C ILE A 127 -7.97 -2.26 -0.14
N SER A 128 -8.42 -3.32 0.56
CA SER A 128 -8.42 -4.69 0.04
C SER A 128 -9.47 -5.53 0.76
N ASP A 129 -9.68 -6.76 0.29
CA ASP A 129 -10.62 -7.71 0.92
C ASP A 129 -10.07 -8.37 2.20
N ASP A 130 -8.85 -8.00 2.66
CA ASP A 130 -8.27 -8.60 3.87
C ASP A 130 -9.00 -8.13 5.14
N HIS A 131 -9.67 -9.07 5.78
CA HIS A 131 -10.37 -8.94 7.06
C HIS A 131 -9.84 -9.95 8.11
N SER A 132 -8.65 -10.50 7.90
CA SER A 132 -8.06 -11.47 8.85
C SER A 132 -7.66 -10.84 10.19
N GLY A 133 -7.37 -9.54 10.19
CA GLY A 133 -6.93 -8.78 11.36
C GLY A 133 -6.88 -7.27 11.12
N ILE A 134 -6.32 -6.55 12.09
CA ILE A 134 -6.03 -5.11 11.96
C ILE A 134 -4.77 -4.87 11.15
N ILE A 135 -4.65 -3.68 10.56
CA ILE A 135 -3.47 -3.26 9.80
C ILE A 135 -2.25 -3.19 10.73
N GLU A 136 -1.17 -3.87 10.33
CA GLU A 136 0.13 -3.78 10.97
C GLU A 136 1.04 -2.89 10.11
N LEU A 137 1.30 -1.67 10.57
CA LEU A 137 2.17 -0.73 9.89
C LEU A 137 3.65 -1.01 10.23
N PRO A 138 4.58 -0.55 9.38
CA PRO A 138 5.99 -0.52 9.72
C PRO A 138 6.25 0.14 11.07
N ALA A 139 7.25 -0.37 11.81
CA ALA A 139 7.52 0.06 13.18
C ALA A 139 7.93 1.54 13.29
N ASP A 140 8.43 2.11 12.20
CA ASP A 140 8.86 3.50 12.04
C ASP A 140 7.75 4.42 11.52
N ALA A 141 6.51 3.94 11.38
CA ALA A 141 5.39 4.78 10.99
C ALA A 141 5.24 6.01 11.92
N PRO A 142 5.01 7.23 11.42
CA PRO A 142 4.96 8.43 12.24
C PRO A 142 3.62 8.54 13.00
N ILE A 143 3.64 8.52 14.34
CA ILE A 143 2.41 8.62 15.16
C ILE A 143 1.71 9.95 14.90
N GLY A 144 0.38 9.90 14.72
CA GLY A 144 -0.49 11.06 14.57
C GLY A 144 -0.63 11.56 13.13
N THR A 145 0.19 11.08 12.20
CA THR A 145 0.04 11.38 10.77
C THR A 145 -1.21 10.72 10.20
N ASP A 146 -1.90 11.41 9.28
CA ASP A 146 -3.05 10.83 8.58
C ASP A 146 -2.61 9.61 7.76
N ILE A 147 -3.38 8.52 7.85
CA ILE A 147 -3.04 7.29 7.15
C ILE A 147 -3.08 7.46 5.63
N ARG A 148 -3.91 8.38 5.12
CA ARG A 148 -3.97 8.72 3.69
C ARG A 148 -2.67 9.34 3.20
N GLU A 149 -2.05 10.19 4.01
CA GLU A 149 -0.75 10.79 3.69
C GLU A 149 0.38 9.77 3.80
N TYR A 150 0.38 8.96 4.87
CA TYR A 150 1.44 8.00 5.12
C TYR A 150 1.47 6.87 4.07
N LEU A 151 0.30 6.28 3.77
CA LEU A 151 0.18 5.20 2.79
C LEU A 151 -0.11 5.70 1.37
N LYS A 152 -0.18 7.02 1.15
CA LYS A 152 -0.48 7.66 -0.14
C LYS A 152 -1.80 7.14 -0.77
N LEU A 153 -2.86 7.13 0.03
CA LEU A 153 -4.16 6.56 -0.38
C LEU A 153 -5.00 7.47 -1.29
N ASP A 154 -4.59 8.73 -1.43
CA ASP A 154 -5.17 9.65 -2.43
C ASP A 154 -4.46 9.42 -3.78
N ASP A 155 -4.64 8.21 -4.30
CA ASP A 155 -4.08 7.71 -5.56
C ASP A 155 -5.14 6.95 -6.35
N ASN A 156 -4.88 6.76 -7.64
CA ASN A 156 -5.74 6.01 -8.55
C ASN A 156 -5.00 4.80 -9.13
N THR A 157 -5.73 3.71 -9.30
CA THR A 157 -5.35 2.64 -10.21
C THR A 157 -5.93 2.94 -11.59
N ILE A 158 -5.05 3.16 -12.56
CA ILE A 158 -5.42 3.37 -13.96
C ILE A 158 -5.32 2.02 -14.70
N GLU A 159 -6.40 1.62 -15.37
CA GLU A 159 -6.44 0.45 -16.23
C GLU A 159 -6.39 0.87 -17.70
N ILE A 160 -5.44 0.30 -18.44
CA ILE A 160 -5.28 0.52 -19.89
C ILE A 160 -5.36 -0.77 -20.69
N SER A 161 -5.94 -0.67 -21.87
CA SER A 161 -5.90 -1.66 -22.93
C SER A 161 -4.68 -1.43 -23.83
N VAL A 162 -3.76 -2.40 -23.81
CA VAL A 162 -2.50 -2.33 -24.57
C VAL A 162 -2.63 -3.20 -25.81
N THR A 163 -2.62 -2.56 -26.99
CA THR A 163 -2.64 -3.27 -28.27
C THR A 163 -1.34 -4.05 -28.51
N PRO A 164 -1.35 -5.14 -29.30
CA PRO A 164 -0.20 -6.03 -29.44
C PRO A 164 1.08 -5.37 -29.98
N ASN A 165 0.97 -4.25 -30.69
CA ASN A 165 2.12 -3.51 -31.21
C ASN A 165 2.86 -2.70 -30.13
N ARG A 166 2.26 -2.46 -28.97
CA ARG A 166 2.83 -1.69 -27.85
C ARG A 166 3.34 -2.59 -26.72
N ALA A 167 4.11 -3.62 -27.07
CA ALA A 167 4.69 -4.54 -26.08
C ALA A 167 5.60 -3.83 -25.06
N ASP A 168 6.12 -2.66 -25.40
CA ASP A 168 6.89 -1.77 -24.52
C ASP A 168 6.04 -1.22 -23.35
N CYS A 169 4.72 -1.07 -23.51
CA CYS A 169 3.81 -0.47 -22.54
C CYS A 169 3.21 -1.46 -21.52
N LEU A 170 3.83 -2.63 -21.35
CA LEU A 170 3.41 -3.65 -20.38
C LEU A 170 4.08 -3.53 -19.01
N GLY A 171 4.67 -2.37 -18.71
CA GLY A 171 5.28 -2.03 -17.43
C GLY A 171 5.40 -0.52 -17.24
N ILE A 172 5.65 -0.08 -16.01
CA ILE A 172 5.68 1.34 -15.63
C ILE A 172 6.65 2.15 -16.48
N ILE A 173 7.90 1.68 -16.62
CA ILE A 173 8.92 2.36 -17.42
C ILE A 173 8.48 2.65 -18.86
N GLY A 174 7.73 1.73 -19.47
CA GLY A 174 7.24 1.88 -20.84
C GLY A 174 6.18 2.95 -20.97
N VAL A 175 5.14 2.84 -20.14
CA VAL A 175 4.04 3.82 -20.09
C VAL A 175 4.57 5.21 -19.72
N ALA A 176 5.43 5.29 -18.70
CA ALA A 176 6.05 6.53 -18.26
C ALA A 176 6.89 7.18 -19.36
N ARG A 177 7.65 6.38 -20.12
CA ARG A 177 8.43 6.90 -21.25
C ARG A 177 7.55 7.52 -22.32
N ASP A 178 6.41 6.92 -22.65
CA ASP A 178 5.47 7.47 -23.63
C ASP A 178 4.89 8.80 -23.15
N VAL A 179 4.42 8.84 -21.89
CA VAL A 179 3.93 10.07 -21.24
C VAL A 179 5.01 11.16 -21.19
N ALA A 180 6.27 10.80 -20.91
CA ALA A 180 7.39 11.73 -20.91
C ALA A 180 7.61 12.37 -22.29
N VAL A 181 7.56 11.57 -23.36
CA VAL A 181 7.68 12.08 -24.74
C VAL A 181 6.54 13.05 -25.08
N LEU A 182 5.30 12.70 -24.75
CA LEU A 182 4.12 13.55 -25.03
C LEU A 182 4.17 14.91 -24.32
N ASN A 183 4.76 14.96 -23.13
CA ASN A 183 4.90 16.19 -22.35
C ASN A 183 6.27 16.87 -22.54
N GLN A 184 7.15 16.32 -23.37
CA GLN A 184 8.52 16.81 -23.57
C GLN A 184 9.32 16.93 -22.26
N LEU A 185 9.10 15.98 -21.34
CA LEU A 185 9.78 15.90 -20.05
C LEU A 185 10.89 14.84 -20.09
N PRO A 186 11.97 15.04 -19.32
CA PRO A 186 12.91 13.95 -19.07
C PRO A 186 12.22 12.84 -18.25
N LEU A 187 12.59 11.59 -18.52
CA LEU A 187 12.20 10.46 -17.69
C LEU A 187 13.14 10.37 -16.48
N VAL A 188 12.59 10.33 -15.27
CA VAL A 188 13.33 10.15 -14.03
C VAL A 188 13.42 8.65 -13.76
N GLU A 189 14.58 8.05 -14.01
CA GLU A 189 14.80 6.63 -13.75
C GLU A 189 15.36 6.42 -12.33
N PRO A 190 14.94 5.35 -11.61
CA PRO A 190 15.53 5.01 -10.33
C PRO A 190 16.99 4.58 -10.52
N GLU A 191 17.82 4.87 -9.51
CA GLU A 191 19.20 4.38 -9.50
C GLU A 191 19.22 2.86 -9.22
N ILE A 192 19.58 2.07 -10.23
CA ILE A 192 19.71 0.61 -10.10
C ILE A 192 21.20 0.23 -10.11
N VAL A 193 21.78 0.13 -8.91
CA VAL A 193 23.20 -0.20 -8.74
C VAL A 193 23.42 -1.72 -8.90
N PRO A 194 24.41 -2.16 -9.70
CA PRO A 194 24.79 -3.56 -9.78
C PRO A 194 25.25 -4.10 -8.41
N VAL A 195 24.58 -5.14 -7.91
CA VAL A 195 24.98 -5.83 -6.67
C VAL A 195 26.19 -6.71 -6.95
N GLY A 196 27.33 -6.43 -6.33
CA GLY A 196 28.54 -7.26 -6.39
C GLY A 196 28.34 -8.63 -5.75
N ALA A 197 28.93 -9.68 -6.32
CA ALA A 197 28.90 -11.01 -5.74
C ALA A 197 29.78 -11.07 -4.47
N THR A 198 29.28 -11.72 -3.43
CA THR A 198 30.00 -11.98 -2.16
C THR A 198 30.26 -13.46 -1.92
N ILE A 199 29.72 -14.31 -2.78
CA ILE A 199 29.91 -15.76 -2.83
C ILE A 199 30.13 -16.15 -4.29
N ASP A 200 30.82 -17.27 -4.50
CA ASP A 200 31.14 -17.80 -5.83
C ASP A 200 30.19 -18.95 -6.27
N ASP A 201 29.17 -19.28 -5.45
CA ASP A 201 28.20 -20.33 -5.73
C ASP A 201 27.52 -20.08 -7.10
N THR A 202 27.48 -21.13 -7.92
CA THR A 202 26.82 -21.13 -9.24
C THR A 202 26.29 -22.53 -9.55
N LEU A 203 25.53 -22.67 -10.63
CA LEU A 203 25.08 -23.96 -11.15
C LEU A 203 25.28 -24.00 -12.67
N PRO A 204 25.61 -25.17 -13.27
CA PRO A 204 25.77 -25.28 -14.71
C PRO A 204 24.42 -25.04 -15.40
N ILE A 205 24.37 -24.06 -16.30
CA ILE A 205 23.19 -23.74 -17.13
C ILE A 205 23.57 -23.89 -18.60
N THR A 206 22.85 -24.75 -19.31
CA THR A 206 23.01 -24.98 -20.74
C THR A 206 21.70 -24.72 -21.45
N VAL A 207 21.72 -23.86 -22.48
CA VAL A 207 20.55 -23.55 -23.31
C VAL A 207 20.66 -24.33 -24.61
N GLU A 208 19.84 -25.37 -24.76
CA GLU A 208 19.86 -26.24 -25.95
C GLU A 208 19.11 -25.65 -27.15
N ALA A 209 18.17 -24.72 -26.90
CA ALA A 209 17.36 -24.06 -27.91
C ALA A 209 17.62 -22.53 -27.93
N PRO A 210 18.80 -22.06 -28.37
CA PRO A 210 19.19 -20.66 -28.31
C PRO A 210 18.32 -19.75 -29.21
N GLU A 211 17.69 -20.28 -30.26
CA GLU A 211 16.73 -19.52 -31.07
C GLU A 211 15.47 -19.14 -30.28
N ALA A 212 15.01 -20.02 -29.37
CA ALA A 212 13.85 -19.77 -28.53
C ALA A 212 14.19 -18.96 -27.25
N CYS A 213 15.42 -19.08 -26.75
CA CYS A 213 15.89 -18.35 -25.57
C CYS A 213 17.29 -17.75 -25.83
N PRO A 214 17.38 -16.59 -26.52
CA PRO A 214 18.67 -15.99 -26.90
C PRO A 214 19.49 -15.46 -25.71
N ARG A 215 18.84 -15.27 -24.55
CA ARG A 215 19.47 -14.76 -23.33
C ARG A 215 18.79 -15.35 -22.11
N TYR A 216 19.58 -16.00 -21.25
CA TYR A 216 19.16 -16.49 -19.95
C TYR A 216 20.16 -16.02 -18.90
N LEU A 217 19.67 -15.43 -17.80
CA LEU A 217 20.51 -14.94 -16.71
C LEU A 217 20.12 -15.69 -15.42
N GLY A 218 21.01 -16.54 -14.93
CA GLY A 218 20.86 -17.22 -13.65
C GLY A 218 21.63 -16.50 -12.53
N ARG A 219 21.05 -16.42 -11.34
CA ARG A 219 21.72 -15.86 -10.16
C ARG A 219 21.26 -16.60 -8.90
N VAL A 220 22.20 -17.18 -8.16
CA VAL A 220 21.89 -17.80 -6.87
C VAL A 220 21.93 -16.75 -5.75
N VAL A 221 20.97 -16.84 -4.82
CA VAL A 221 20.96 -16.06 -3.58
C VAL A 221 20.85 -17.05 -2.43
N LYS A 222 21.92 -17.21 -1.66
CA LYS A 222 22.04 -18.26 -0.65
C LYS A 222 21.53 -17.80 0.71
N GLY A 223 20.83 -18.69 1.41
CA GLY A 223 20.42 -18.46 2.81
C GLY A 223 19.33 -17.42 2.99
N ILE A 224 18.44 -17.25 2.00
CA ILE A 224 17.28 -16.35 2.13
C ILE A 224 16.29 -16.87 3.18
N ASN A 225 15.58 -15.94 3.83
CA ASN A 225 14.43 -16.28 4.66
C ASN A 225 13.15 -16.24 3.81
N VAL A 226 12.66 -17.41 3.38
CA VAL A 226 11.42 -17.53 2.58
C VAL A 226 10.14 -17.19 3.38
N LYS A 227 10.24 -17.00 4.70
CA LYS A 227 9.13 -16.61 5.57
C LYS A 227 9.18 -15.12 5.95
N ALA A 228 10.10 -14.35 5.37
CA ALA A 228 10.14 -12.91 5.60
C ALA A 228 8.86 -12.25 5.06
N PRO A 229 8.25 -11.30 5.78
CA PRO A 229 7.11 -10.54 5.28
C PRO A 229 7.56 -9.59 4.16
N THR A 230 6.68 -9.37 3.18
CA THR A 230 6.82 -8.26 2.21
C THR A 230 6.72 -6.94 2.97
N PRO A 231 7.58 -5.93 2.68
CA PRO A 231 7.52 -4.62 3.33
C PRO A 231 6.21 -3.88 3.06
#